data_AF-A0A926H620-F1
#
_entry.id   AF-A0A926H620-F1
#
_cell.length_a   1.000
_cell.length_b   1.000
_cell.length_c   1.000
_cell.angle_alpha   90.00
_cell.angle_beta   90.00
_cell.angle_gamma   90.00
#
_symmetry.space_group_name_H-M   'P 1'
#
loop_
_entity.id
_entity.type
_entity.pdbx_description
1 polymer ?
#
loop_
_entity_poly.entity_id
_entity_poly.type
_entity_poly.pdbx_seq_one_letter_code
_entity_poly.pdbx_strand_id
1 'polypeptide(L)' 'IAQGQSNQEIARTLAISERTVSTHLSNILGKLGLSHRTQAALYALRIGLPRR' A
#
# COMPACT_ATOMS: atom_id res chain seq x y z
N ILE A 1 1.07 -4.07 2.03
CA ILE A 1 2.11 -2.99 2.03
C ILE A 1 3.01 -3.09 3.27
N ALA A 2 2.43 -3.05 4.48
CA ALA A 2 3.19 -3.02 5.72
C ALA A 2 3.90 -4.36 6.05
N GLN A 3 3.37 -5.49 5.55
CA GLN A 3 3.98 -6.82 5.61
C GLN A 3 5.07 -7.08 4.53
N GLY A 4 5.42 -6.07 3.71
CA GLY A 4 6.45 -6.24 2.67
C GLY A 4 5.95 -6.82 1.34
N GLN A 5 4.72 -7.33 1.27
CA GLN A 5 4.11 -7.90 0.05
C GLN A 5 4.32 -7.03 -1.20
N SER A 6 4.62 -7.70 -2.31
CA SER A 6 4.65 -7.18 -3.68
C SER A 6 3.24 -6.94 -4.22
N ASN A 7 3.14 -6.13 -5.27
CA ASN A 7 1.85 -5.89 -5.94
C ASN A 7 1.26 -7.18 -6.52
N GLN A 8 2.12 -8.12 -6.94
CA GLN A 8 1.72 -9.44 -7.42
C GLN A 8 1.05 -10.31 -6.35
N GLU A 9 1.61 -10.34 -5.14
CA GLU A 9 1.02 -11.10 -4.03
C GLU A 9 -0.32 -10.51 -3.58
N ILE A 10 -0.41 -9.18 -3.55
CA ILE A 10 -1.66 -8.46 -3.26
C ILE A 10 -2.71 -8.75 -4.34
N ALA A 11 -2.31 -8.68 -5.61
CA ALA A 11 -3.16 -8.98 -6.76
C ALA A 11 -3.75 -10.39 -6.70
N ARG A 12 -2.90 -11.39 -6.39
CA ARG A 12 -3.33 -12.79 -6.20
C ARG A 12 -4.30 -12.95 -5.04
N THR A 13 -3.99 -12.34 -3.89
CA THR A 13 -4.83 -12.42 -2.68
C THR A 13 -6.21 -11.81 -2.90
N LEU A 14 -6.27 -10.71 -3.66
CA LEU A 14 -7.50 -9.97 -3.93
C LEU A 14 -8.19 -10.38 -5.25
N ALA A 15 -7.65 -11.35 -5.99
CA ALA A 15 -8.11 -11.77 -7.31
C ALA A 15 -8.31 -10.61 -8.32
N ILE A 16 -7.38 -9.65 -8.32
CA ILE A 16 -7.36 -8.48 -9.23
C ILE A 16 -6.03 -8.39 -9.98
N SER A 17 -5.94 -7.50 -10.97
CA SER A 17 -4.68 -7.28 -11.69
C SER A 17 -3.66 -6.48 -10.87
N GLU A 18 -2.37 -6.71 -11.12
CA GLU A 18 -1.28 -5.90 -10.53
C GLU A 18 -1.41 -4.40 -10.86
N ARG A 19 -1.91 -4.08 -12.06
CA ARG A 19 -2.19 -2.70 -12.47
C ARG A 19 -3.25 -2.08 -11.57
N THR A 20 -4.33 -2.82 -11.26
CA THR A 20 -5.39 -2.37 -10.35
C THR A 20 -4.82 -2.07 -8.96
N VAL A 21 -3.96 -2.95 -8.43
CA VAL A 21 -3.24 -2.71 -7.16
C VAL A 21 -2.41 -1.43 -7.23
N SER A 22 -1.65 -1.23 -8.31
CA SER A 22 -0.85 -0.02 -8.50
C SER A 22 -1.70 1.25 -8.51
N THR A 23 -2.84 1.25 -9.20
CA THR A 23 -3.76 2.38 -9.23
C THR A 23 -4.32 2.70 -7.85
N HIS A 24 -4.76 1.68 -7.09
CA HIS A 24 -5.22 1.88 -5.73
C HIS A 24 -4.12 2.45 -4.83
N LEU A 25 -2.89 1.95 -4.96
CA LEU A 25 -1.76 2.44 -4.18
C LEU A 25 -1.46 3.91 -4.50
N SER A 26 -1.40 4.30 -5.77
CA SER A 26 -1.20 5.70 -6.17
C SER A 26 -2.31 6.60 -5.63
N ASN A 27 -3.56 6.16 -5.66
CA ASN A 27 -4.69 6.92 -5.12
C ASN A 27 -4.62 7.09 -3.60
N ILE A 28 -4.25 6.03 -2.87
CA ILE A 28 -4.07 6.09 -1.41
C ILE A 28 -2.93 7.04 -1.07
N LEU A 29 -1.79 6.91 -1.74
CA LEU A 29 -0.63 7.77 -1.56
C LEU A 29 -0.99 9.23 -1.84
N GLY A 30 -1.68 9.52 -2.95
CA GLY A 30 -2.15 10.86 -3.26
C GLY A 30 -3.08 11.44 -2.20
N LYS A 31 -4.04 10.64 -1.69
CA LYS A 31 -4.94 11.06 -0.60
C LYS A 31 -4.22 11.35 0.71
N LEU A 32 -3.10 10.69 0.96
CA LEU A 32 -2.27 10.88 2.15
C LEU A 32 -1.16 11.93 1.94
N GLY A 33 -1.02 12.50 0.74
CA GLY A 33 0.07 13.43 0.40
C GLY A 33 1.45 12.76 0.41
N LEU A 34 1.51 11.46 0.14
CA LEU A 34 2.73 10.66 0.17
C LEU A 34 3.16 10.32 -1.25
N SER A 35 4.47 10.25 -1.49
CA SER A 35 5.04 9.94 -2.80
C SER A 35 5.31 8.45 -2.97
N HIS A 36 5.65 7.73 -1.88
CA HIS A 36 6.11 6.34 -1.97
C HIS A 36 5.64 5.46 -0.82
N ARG A 37 5.58 4.15 -1.08
CA ARG A 37 5.17 3.10 -0.11
C ARG A 37 5.96 3.13 1.22
N THR A 38 7.23 3.53 1.20
CA THR A 38 8.05 3.66 2.42
C THR A 38 7.51 4.75 3.32
N GLN A 39 7.11 5.90 2.76
CA GLN A 39 6.47 6.96 3.51
C GLN A 39 5.12 6.51 4.07
N ALA A 40 4.34 5.74 3.31
CA ALA A 40 3.09 5.16 3.81
C ALA A 40 3.31 4.20 4.99
N ALA A 41 4.38 3.41 4.97
CA ALA A 41 4.75 2.55 6.10
C ALA A 41 5.13 3.36 7.34
N LEU A 42 5.91 4.43 7.19
CA LEU A 42 6.25 5.34 8.30
C LEU A 42 5.03 6.10 8.82
N TYR A 43 4.18 6.56 7.91
CA TYR A 43 2.93 7.22 8.25
C TYR A 43 2.01 6.30 9.06
N ALA A 44 1.85 5.04 8.65
CA ALA A 44 1.08 4.04 9.39
C ALA A 44 1.61 3.84 10.82
N LEU A 45 2.94 3.74 11.00
CA LEU A 45 3.55 3.67 12.33
C LEU A 45 3.26 4.92 13.17
N ARG A 46 3.32 6.12 12.56
CA ARG A 46 3.07 7.39 13.25
C ARG A 46 1.62 7.51 13.74
N ILE A 47 0.66 7.00 12.99
CA ILE A 47 -0.77 7.08 13.36
C ILE A 47 -1.27 5.86 14.15
N GLY A 48 -0.37 4.97 14.58
CA GLY A 48 -0.70 3.81 15.40
C GLY A 48 -1.40 2.68 14.64
N LEU A 49 -1.31 2.64 13.31
CA LEU A 49 -1.80 1.51 12.52
C LEU A 49 -0.85 0.32 12.68
N PRO A 50 -1.32 -0.82 13.22
CA PRO A 50 -0.46 -1.98 13.45
C PRO A 50 -0.08 -2.67 12.13
N ARG A 51 1.16 -3.20 12.09
CA ARG A 51 1.55 -4.25 11.14
C ARG A 51 0.89 -5.56 11.59
N ARG A 52 -0.36 -5.80 11.22
CA ARG A 52 -0.94 -7.15 11.26
C ARG A 52 -0.54 -7.91 10.02
#